data_AF-A0A3L6NX03-F1
#
_entry.id   AF-A0A3L6NX03-F1
#
_cell.length_a   1.000
_cell.length_b   1.000
_cell.length_c   1.000
_cell.angle_alpha   90.00
_cell.angle_beta   90.00
_cell.angle_gamma   90.00
#
_symmetry.space_group_name_H-M   'P 1'
#
loop_
_entity.id
_entity.type
_entity.pdbx_description
1 polymer ?
#
loop_
_entity_poly.entity_id
_entity_poly.type
_entity_poly.pdbx_seq_one_letter_code
_entity_poly.pdbx_strand_id
1 'polypeptide(L)'
;MDGLSVAASCIAVIQAADQTYNILSQFVRNCKEAKSGLGAVSQELFTLTKVLTQLKDIVPDGGGFADSELTDNTKRDIRDIISSCSVVAREIEDVLSGHEGRLAALSWATRGKRKVATSKVLLETNRRTLSLAVDTITIATA
;
A
#
# COMPACT_ATOMS: atom_id res chain seq x y z
N MET A 1 -14.98 -5.80 -16.75
CA MET A 1 -13.66 -6.36 -16.40
C MET A 1 -13.88 -6.91 -15.02
N ASP A 2 -14.43 -8.13 -14.97
CA ASP A 2 -15.02 -8.66 -13.74
C ASP A 2 -14.07 -9.77 -13.29
N GLY A 3 -13.62 -9.76 -12.04
CA GLY A 3 -13.02 -10.99 -11.53
C GLY A 3 -12.26 -10.97 -10.22
N LEU A 4 -11.80 -9.82 -9.71
CA LEU A 4 -11.35 -9.78 -8.31
C LEU A 4 -12.36 -9.00 -7.48
N SER A 5 -12.92 -9.68 -6.47
CA SER A 5 -13.65 -9.01 -5.41
C SER A 5 -12.73 -7.97 -4.75
N VAL A 6 -13.32 -6.92 -4.18
CA VAL A 6 -12.55 -5.89 -3.46
C VAL A 6 -11.74 -6.53 -2.33
N ALA A 7 -12.30 -7.54 -1.66
CA ALA A 7 -11.62 -8.34 -0.66
C ALA A 7 -10.35 -9.03 -1.22
N ALA A 8 -10.44 -9.68 -2.38
CA ALA A 8 -9.28 -10.31 -3.02
C ALA A 8 -8.20 -9.28 -3.38
N SER A 9 -8.60 -8.10 -3.88
CA SER A 9 -7.64 -7.03 -4.18
C SER A 9 -6.98 -6.48 -2.91
N CYS A 10 -7.72 -6.35 -1.81
CA CYS A 10 -7.15 -5.98 -0.52
C CYS A 10 -6.12 -7.01 -0.03
N ILE A 11 -6.45 -8.30 -0.12
CA ILE A 11 -5.52 -9.39 0.24
C ILE A 11 -4.25 -9.32 -0.58
N ALA A 12 -4.36 -9.11 -1.90
CA ALA A 12 -3.19 -9.00 -2.77
C ALA A 12 -2.28 -7.82 -2.38
N VAL A 13 -2.86 -6.67 -2.03
CA VAL A 13 -2.08 -5.51 -1.57
C VAL A 13 -1.46 -5.74 -0.19
N ILE A 14 -2.16 -6.40 0.72
CA ILE A 14 -1.63 -6.78 2.04
C ILE A 14 -0.39 -7.67 1.87
N GLN A 15 -0.47 -8.70 1.02
CA GLN A 15 0.67 -9.57 0.71
C GLN A 15 1.84 -8.80 0.11
N ALA A 16 1.57 -7.88 -0.83
CA ALA A 16 2.61 -7.02 -1.40
C ALA A 16 3.26 -6.14 -0.32
N ALA A 17 2.47 -5.53 0.57
CA ALA A 17 2.97 -4.70 1.65
C ALA A 17 3.86 -5.49 2.64
N ASP A 18 3.47 -6.72 2.99
CA ASP A 18 4.26 -7.62 3.84
C ASP A 18 5.59 -8.01 3.18
N GLN A 19 5.57 -8.32 1.88
CA GLN A 19 6.78 -8.57 1.11
C GLN A 19 7.70 -7.35 1.07
N THR A 20 7.16 -6.15 0.79
CA THR A 20 7.91 -4.90 0.83
C THR A 20 8.51 -4.65 2.22
N TYR A 21 7.76 -4.92 3.30
CA TYR A 21 8.25 -4.78 4.67
C TYR A 21 9.45 -5.69 4.97
N ASN A 22 9.43 -6.93 4.48
CA ASN A 22 10.54 -7.86 4.63
C ASN A 22 11.80 -7.35 3.92
N ILE A 23 11.66 -6.85 2.69
CA ILE A 23 12.77 -6.29 1.90
C ILE A 23 13.32 -5.02 2.57
N LEU A 24 12.45 -4.12 3.02
CA LEU A 24 12.81 -2.94 3.80
C LEU A 24 13.64 -3.30 5.04
N SER A 25 13.19 -4.29 5.79
CA SER A 25 13.84 -4.75 7.02
C SER A 25 15.24 -5.32 6.76
N GLN A 26 15.42 -6.04 5.64
CA GLN A 26 16.74 -6.51 5.20
C GLN A 26 17.63 -5.36 4.73
N PHE A 27 17.10 -4.45 3.92
CA PHE A 27 17.84 -3.31 3.39
C PHE A 27 18.38 -2.41 4.50
N VAL A 28 17.58 -2.09 5.52
CA VAL A 28 17.98 -1.26 6.67
C VAL A 28 19.15 -1.88 7.45
N ARG A 29 19.24 -3.21 7.51
CA ARG A 29 20.38 -3.89 8.15
C ARG A 29 21.70 -3.63 7.41
N ASN A 30 21.62 -3.48 6.09
CA ASN A 30 22.77 -3.30 5.20
C ASN A 30 23.09 -1.82 4.92
N CYS A 31 22.11 -0.92 5.01
CA CYS A 31 22.24 0.51 4.74
C CYS A 31 21.70 1.36 5.91
N LYS A 32 22.56 1.66 6.90
CA LYS A 32 22.17 2.41 8.11
C LYS A 32 21.58 3.80 7.82
N GLU A 33 22.06 4.48 6.78
CA GLU A 33 21.57 5.79 6.34
C GLU A 33 20.12 5.76 5.86
N ALA A 34 19.61 4.59 5.45
CA ALA A 34 18.24 4.42 5.01
C ALA A 34 17.22 4.35 6.16
N LYS A 35 17.67 4.10 7.40
CA LYS A 35 16.82 3.69 8.52
C LYS A 35 15.68 4.67 8.83
N SER A 36 15.91 5.99 8.85
CA SER A 36 14.86 6.95 9.21
C SER A 36 13.79 7.08 8.12
N GLY A 37 14.19 7.16 6.85
CA GLY A 37 13.26 7.25 5.72
C GLY A 37 12.44 5.97 5.57
N LEU A 38 13.09 4.82 5.69
CA LEU A 38 12.43 3.52 5.57
C LEU A 38 11.56 3.19 6.79
N GLY A 39 11.86 3.73 7.97
CA GLY A 39 11.00 3.62 9.14
C GLY A 39 9.63 4.26 8.90
N ALA A 40 9.59 5.45 8.30
CA ALA A 40 8.33 6.11 7.95
C ALA A 40 7.52 5.33 6.90
N VAL A 41 8.19 4.75 5.89
CA VAL A 41 7.54 3.89 4.89
C VAL A 41 6.95 2.64 5.53
N SER A 42 7.70 2.00 6.44
CA SER A 42 7.26 0.81 7.16
C SER A 42 5.99 1.10 7.98
N GLN A 43 5.92 2.26 8.62
CA GLN A 43 4.74 2.70 9.37
C GLN A 43 3.53 2.94 8.44
N GLU A 44 3.73 3.55 7.28
CA GLU A 44 2.65 3.75 6.30
C GLU A 44 2.14 2.42 5.74
N LEU A 45 3.02 1.47 5.39
CA LEU A 45 2.64 0.13 4.94
C LEU A 45 1.85 -0.63 6.01
N PHE A 46 2.27 -0.55 7.27
CA PHE A 46 1.55 -1.16 8.39
C PHE A 46 0.16 -0.55 8.57
N THR A 47 0.06 0.78 8.48
CA THR A 47 -1.23 1.47 8.63
C THR A 47 -2.15 1.18 7.44
N LEU A 48 -1.60 1.13 6.22
CA LEU A 48 -2.33 0.71 5.02
C LEU A 48 -2.87 -0.71 5.15
N THR A 49 -2.06 -1.65 5.65
CA THR A 49 -2.46 -3.05 5.88
C THR A 49 -3.67 -3.14 6.81
N LYS A 50 -3.70 -2.32 7.87
CA LYS A 50 -4.87 -2.24 8.76
C LYS A 50 -6.13 -1.74 8.04
N VAL A 51 -6.01 -0.64 7.30
CA VAL A 51 -7.15 -0.06 6.55
C VAL A 51 -7.69 -1.06 5.52
N LEU A 52 -6.80 -1.75 4.79
CA LEU A 52 -7.19 -2.79 3.83
C LEU A 52 -7.83 -4.00 4.51
N THR A 53 -7.38 -4.36 5.71
CA THR A 53 -7.99 -5.44 6.49
C THR A 53 -9.41 -5.06 6.89
N GLN A 54 -9.61 -3.85 7.41
CA GLN A 54 -10.94 -3.33 7.73
C GLN A 54 -11.84 -3.29 6.50
N LEU A 55 -11.35 -2.76 5.37
CA LEU A 55 -12.12 -2.72 4.13
C LEU A 55 -12.52 -4.12 3.65
N LYS A 56 -11.57 -5.07 3.70
CA LYS A 56 -11.81 -6.48 3.36
C LYS A 56 -12.85 -7.11 4.29
N ASP A 57 -12.83 -6.81 5.58
CA ASP A 57 -13.78 -7.36 6.56
C ASP A 57 -15.20 -6.75 6.43
N ILE A 58 -15.31 -5.51 5.92
CA ILE A 58 -16.60 -4.84 5.69
C ILE A 58 -17.25 -5.25 4.36
N VAL A 59 -16.46 -5.70 3.39
CA VAL A 59 -16.97 -6.17 2.10
C VAL A 59 -17.28 -7.68 2.16
N PRO A 60 -18.53 -8.11 1.96
CA PRO A 60 -18.92 -9.52 2.12
C PRO A 60 -18.19 -10.47 1.16
N ASP A 61 -17.91 -11.70 1.62
CA ASP A 61 -17.25 -12.74 0.82
C ASP A 61 -18.08 -13.07 -0.44
N GLY A 62 -17.47 -12.87 -1.61
CA GLY A 62 -18.11 -13.06 -2.92
C GLY A 62 -18.85 -11.84 -3.46
N GLY A 63 -19.07 -10.81 -2.64
CA GLY A 63 -19.67 -9.54 -3.05
C GLY A 63 -18.59 -8.49 -3.35
N GLY A 64 -18.72 -7.81 -4.50
CA GLY A 64 -18.15 -6.47 -4.59
C GLY A 64 -18.94 -5.51 -3.69
N PHE A 65 -18.80 -4.21 -3.93
CA PHE A 65 -19.75 -3.22 -3.42
C PHE A 65 -21.16 -3.34 -4.05
N ALA A 66 -21.53 -4.48 -4.64
CA ALA A 66 -22.74 -4.61 -5.48
C ALA A 66 -24.02 -4.25 -4.70
N ASP A 67 -24.13 -4.70 -3.46
CA ASP A 67 -25.27 -4.44 -2.57
C ASP A 67 -25.09 -3.22 -1.66
N SER A 68 -24.01 -2.44 -1.83
CA SER A 68 -23.80 -1.23 -1.03
C SER A 68 -24.45 0.01 -1.66
N GLU A 69 -24.94 0.91 -0.82
CA GLU A 69 -25.51 2.22 -1.21
C GLU A 69 -24.49 3.18 -1.85
N LEU A 70 -23.22 2.76 -2.00
CA LEU A 70 -22.20 3.56 -2.65
C LEU A 70 -22.55 3.80 -4.13
N THR A 71 -22.14 4.95 -4.66
CA THR A 71 -22.21 5.21 -6.09
C THR A 71 -21.19 4.36 -6.86
N ASP A 72 -21.48 4.03 -8.11
CA ASP A 72 -20.54 3.28 -8.97
C ASP A 72 -19.18 3.97 -9.15
N ASN A 73 -19.17 5.32 -9.12
CA ASN A 73 -17.93 6.09 -9.14
C ASN A 73 -17.11 5.85 -7.88
N THR A 74 -17.71 5.94 -6.69
CA THR A 74 -17.03 5.64 -5.41
C THR A 74 -16.49 4.21 -5.40
N LYS A 75 -17.27 3.24 -5.90
CA LYS A 75 -16.86 1.84 -6.02
C LYS A 75 -15.66 1.67 -6.96
N ARG A 76 -15.60 2.43 -8.07
CA ARG A 76 -14.47 2.44 -9.00
C ARG A 76 -13.24 3.08 -8.35
N ASP A 77 -13.41 4.25 -7.74
CA ASP A 77 -12.32 5.00 -7.10
C ASP A 77 -11.62 4.15 -6.04
N ILE A 78 -12.36 3.43 -5.20
CA ILE A 78 -11.78 2.54 -4.20
C ILE A 78 -10.92 1.44 -4.86
N ARG A 79 -11.41 0.82 -5.95
CA ARG A 79 -10.64 -0.21 -6.67
C ARG A 79 -9.37 0.36 -7.29
N ASP A 80 -9.45 1.55 -7.89
CA ASP A 80 -8.31 2.23 -8.50
C ASP A 80 -7.26 2.60 -7.44
N ILE A 81 -7.69 3.03 -6.26
CA ILE A 81 -6.79 3.34 -5.14
C ILE A 81 -6.13 2.06 -4.60
N ILE A 82 -6.87 0.96 -4.43
CA ILE A 82 -6.28 -0.34 -4.02
C ILE A 82 -5.23 -0.78 -5.05
N SER A 83 -5.55 -0.68 -6.35
CA SER A 83 -4.60 -0.99 -7.42
C SER A 83 -3.34 -0.11 -7.35
N SER A 84 -3.53 1.20 -7.14
CA SER A 84 -2.43 2.16 -6.95
C SER A 84 -1.55 1.77 -5.75
N CYS A 85 -2.13 1.38 -4.62
CA CYS A 85 -1.36 0.86 -3.48
C CYS A 85 -0.49 -0.34 -3.85
N SER A 86 -1.01 -1.28 -4.63
CA SER A 86 -0.24 -2.44 -5.11
C SER A 86 0.96 -2.00 -5.96
N VAL A 87 0.75 -1.07 -6.88
CA VAL A 87 1.79 -0.56 -7.77
C VAL A 87 2.90 0.10 -6.96
N VAL A 88 2.53 0.97 -6.01
CA VAL A 88 3.51 1.72 -5.21
C VAL A 88 4.30 0.81 -4.28
N ALA A 89 3.68 -0.22 -3.69
CA ALA A 89 4.40 -1.21 -2.87
C ALA A 89 5.46 -1.94 -3.71
N ARG A 90 5.11 -2.36 -4.93
CA ARG A 90 6.07 -3.00 -5.87
C ARG A 90 7.17 -2.04 -6.32
N GLU A 91 6.85 -0.78 -6.60
CA GLU A 91 7.87 0.21 -6.94
C GLU A 91 8.89 0.42 -5.81
N ILE A 92 8.44 0.37 -4.55
CA ILE A 92 9.35 0.44 -3.40
C ILE A 92 10.24 -0.81 -3.37
N GLU A 93 9.67 -2.00 -3.55
CA GLU A 93 10.42 -3.25 -3.67
C GLU A 93 11.47 -3.20 -4.80
N ASP A 94 11.09 -2.77 -6.00
CA ASP A 94 11.99 -2.64 -7.15
C ASP A 94 13.12 -1.66 -6.87
N VAL A 95 12.81 -0.53 -6.23
CA VAL A 95 13.83 0.44 -5.82
C VAL A 95 14.76 -0.20 -4.81
N LEU A 96 14.29 -0.88 -3.78
CA LEU A 96 15.18 -1.45 -2.75
C LEU A 96 16.05 -2.58 -3.32
N SER A 97 15.46 -3.48 -4.09
CA SER A 97 16.16 -4.61 -4.72
C SER A 97 17.18 -4.14 -5.77
N GLY A 98 16.93 -3.02 -6.43
CA GLY A 98 17.87 -2.41 -7.38
C GLY A 98 19.09 -1.74 -6.73
N HIS A 99 19.16 -1.67 -5.40
CA HIS A 99 20.24 -1.02 -4.66
C HIS A 99 21.03 -2.04 -3.83
N GLU A 100 21.52 -3.10 -4.47
CA GLU A 100 22.37 -4.11 -3.85
C GLU A 100 23.85 -3.98 -4.25
N GLY A 101 24.74 -4.58 -3.47
CA GLY A 101 26.18 -4.66 -3.76
C GLY A 101 27.02 -3.45 -3.33
N ARG A 102 28.26 -3.36 -3.85
CA ARG A 102 29.33 -2.49 -3.34
C ARG A 102 29.00 -0.98 -3.40
N LEU A 103 28.11 -0.55 -4.29
CA LEU A 103 27.72 0.84 -4.48
C LEU A 103 26.27 1.13 -4.00
N ALA A 104 25.66 0.20 -3.28
CA ALA A 104 24.29 0.32 -2.76
C ALA A 104 24.07 1.60 -1.94
N ALA A 105 24.98 1.93 -1.02
CA ALA A 105 24.86 3.12 -0.18
C ALA A 105 24.90 4.43 -1.00
N LEU A 106 25.79 4.52 -1.99
CA LEU A 106 25.94 5.71 -2.82
C LEU A 106 24.74 5.92 -3.77
N SER A 107 24.30 4.84 -4.42
CA SER A 107 23.11 4.87 -5.29
C SER A 107 21.84 5.16 -4.48
N TRP A 108 21.76 4.65 -3.24
CA TRP A 108 20.66 4.92 -2.33
C TRP A 108 20.59 6.40 -1.95
N ALA A 109 21.74 6.96 -1.54
CA ALA A 109 21.83 8.36 -1.13
C ALA A 109 21.47 9.35 -2.25
N THR A 110 21.79 9.01 -3.51
CA THR A 110 21.59 9.89 -4.66
C THR A 110 20.23 9.74 -5.34
N ARG A 111 19.70 8.51 -5.48
CA ARG A 111 18.47 8.24 -6.24
C ARG A 111 17.42 7.50 -5.44
N GLY A 112 17.80 6.45 -4.70
CA GLY A 112 16.87 5.60 -3.95
C GLY A 112 16.02 6.39 -2.95
N LYS A 113 16.66 7.25 -2.14
CA LYS A 113 15.99 8.05 -1.12
C LYS A 113 14.87 8.94 -1.66
N ARG A 114 15.11 9.61 -2.81
CA ARG A 114 14.10 10.48 -3.42
C ARG A 114 12.91 9.68 -3.94
N LYS A 115 13.15 8.57 -4.65
CA LYS A 115 12.08 7.71 -5.16
C LYS A 115 11.20 7.17 -4.04
N VAL A 116 11.83 6.61 -2.99
CA VAL A 116 11.09 6.08 -1.84
C VAL A 116 10.31 7.17 -1.10
N ALA A 117 10.83 8.39 -1.01
CA ALA A 117 10.08 9.51 -0.45
C ALA A 117 8.82 9.85 -1.28
N THR A 118 8.91 9.81 -2.61
CA THR A 118 7.74 9.98 -3.50
C THR A 118 6.72 8.85 -3.30
N SER A 119 7.18 7.59 -3.29
CA SER A 119 6.31 6.45 -3.05
C SER A 119 5.61 6.52 -1.69
N LYS A 120 6.32 6.98 -0.64
CA LYS A 120 5.74 7.21 0.69
C LYS A 120 4.57 8.21 0.64
N VAL A 121 4.74 9.34 -0.05
CA VAL A 121 3.67 10.36 -0.16
C VAL A 121 2.44 9.79 -0.86
N LEU A 122 2.64 8.96 -1.89
CA LEU A 122 1.55 8.32 -2.61
C LEU A 122 0.85 7.25 -1.75
N LEU A 123 1.59 6.43 -0.99
CA LEU A 123 1.01 5.51 0.00
C LEU A 123 0.18 6.26 1.04
N GLU A 124 0.72 7.34 1.62
CA GLU A 124 0.04 8.15 2.63
C GLU A 124 -1.27 8.72 2.09
N THR A 125 -1.25 9.23 0.85
CA THR A 125 -2.43 9.75 0.16
C THR A 125 -3.47 8.65 -0.06
N ASN A 126 -3.08 7.54 -0.68
CA ASN A 126 -3.99 6.43 -0.96
C ASN A 126 -4.60 5.87 0.32
N ARG A 127 -3.77 5.68 1.36
CA ARG A 127 -4.20 5.21 2.68
C ARG A 127 -5.23 6.13 3.30
N ARG A 128 -5.02 7.44 3.29
CA ARG A 128 -5.98 8.42 3.84
C ARG A 128 -7.31 8.35 3.11
N THR A 129 -7.28 8.29 1.77
CA THR A 129 -8.51 8.17 0.98
C THR A 129 -9.25 6.86 1.25
N LEU A 130 -8.53 5.74 1.37
CA LEU A 130 -9.14 4.46 1.75
C LEU A 130 -9.72 4.48 3.17
N SER A 131 -9.04 5.13 4.13
CA SER A 131 -9.56 5.28 5.49
C SER A 131 -10.90 6.02 5.49
N LEU A 132 -11.01 7.12 4.74
CA LEU A 132 -12.26 7.87 4.60
C LEU A 132 -13.36 7.05 3.93
N ALA A 133 -13.01 6.24 2.92
CA ALA A 133 -13.96 5.34 2.29
C ALA A 133 -14.48 4.27 3.28
N VAL A 134 -13.58 3.66 4.07
CA VAL A 134 -13.95 2.70 5.13
C VAL A 134 -14.88 3.34 6.16
N ASP A 135 -14.57 4.54 6.64
CA ASP A 135 -15.41 5.26 7.60
C ASP A 135 -16.79 5.55 7.01
N THR A 136 -16.85 5.99 5.75
CA THR A 136 -18.11 6.28 5.05
C THR A 136 -18.98 5.03 4.91
N ILE A 137 -18.40 3.89 4.52
CA ILE A 137 -19.12 2.63 4.39
C ILE A 137 -19.64 2.17 5.75
N THR A 138 -18.78 2.19 6.77
CA THR A 138 -19.14 1.77 8.12
C THR A 138 -20.32 2.55 8.66
N ILE A 139 -20.35 3.88 8.45
CA ILE A 139 -21.46 4.75 8.86
C ILE A 139 -22.74 4.43 8.08
N ALA A 140 -22.64 4.18 6.77
CA ALA A 140 -23.80 3.88 5.95
C ALA A 140 -24.43 2.51 6.26
N THR A 141 -23.65 1.57 6.80
CA THR A 141 -24.11 0.22 7.16
C THR A 141 -24.47 0.04 8.64
N ALA A 142 -24.33 1.08 9.46
CA ALA A 142 -24.63 1.08 10.90
C ALA A 142 -26.11 1.44 11.16
#